data_AF-A0A559KXE2-F1
#
_entry.id   AF-A0A559KXE2-F1
#
_cell.length_a   1.000
_cell.length_b   1.000
_cell.length_c   1.000
_cell.angle_alpha   90.00
_cell.angle_beta   90.00
_cell.angle_gamma   90.00
#
_symmetry.space_group_name_H-M   'P 1'
#
loop_
_entity.id
_entity.type
_entity.pdbx_description
1 polymer ?
#
loop_
_entity_poly.entity_id
_entity_poly.type
_entity_poly.pdbx_seq_one_letter_code
_entity_poly.pdbx_strand_id
1 'polypeptide(L)'
;MSRNPAKCQKVQGVTPSASDFESFAPDGDVVFIVNRDKRVRVHSVVMKGASPVFAAMLGPNFMEGQALATANANANAETDLFEIALPEEESSICFG
;
A
#
# COMPACT_ATOMS: atom_id res chain seq x y z
N MET A 1 5.54 11.89 -36.81
CA MET A 1 6.80 11.55 -36.12
C MET A 1 6.51 10.40 -35.16
N SER A 2 7.17 9.27 -35.39
CA SER A 2 6.96 8.00 -34.68
C SER A 2 7.45 8.08 -33.23
N ARG A 3 6.71 7.54 -32.28
CA ARG A 3 7.24 7.22 -30.94
C ARG A 3 6.95 5.76 -30.63
N ASN A 4 8.01 4.97 -30.66
CA ASN A 4 8.05 3.57 -30.26
C ASN A 4 7.68 3.43 -28.78
N PRO A 5 6.84 2.46 -28.38
CA PRO A 5 6.75 2.09 -26.98
C PRO A 5 7.97 1.25 -26.59
N ALA A 6 8.69 1.72 -25.57
CA ALA A 6 9.80 1.04 -24.95
C ALA A 6 9.33 -0.30 -24.34
N LYS A 7 10.16 -1.32 -24.56
CA LYS A 7 10.06 -2.71 -24.12
C LYS A 7 9.96 -2.82 -22.60
N CYS A 8 8.86 -3.36 -22.07
CA CYS A 8 8.79 -3.77 -20.66
C CYS A 8 9.74 -4.96 -20.44
N GLN A 9 10.81 -4.73 -19.69
CA GLN A 9 11.76 -5.77 -19.30
C GLN A 9 11.24 -6.48 -18.06
N LYS A 10 10.92 -7.76 -18.20
CA LYS A 10 10.58 -8.67 -17.10
C LYS A 10 11.80 -8.83 -16.20
N VAL A 11 11.85 -8.07 -15.10
CA VAL A 11 12.85 -8.28 -14.06
C VAL A 11 12.42 -9.50 -13.25
N GLN A 12 13.31 -10.48 -13.25
CA GLN A 12 13.19 -11.78 -12.60
C GLN A 12 12.85 -11.65 -11.12
N GLY A 13 12.14 -12.69 -10.64
CA GLY A 13 11.55 -12.79 -9.32
C GLY A 13 12.48 -12.36 -8.18
N VAL A 14 11.95 -11.47 -7.35
CA VAL A 14 12.51 -11.15 -6.05
C VAL A 14 11.71 -11.94 -5.02
N THR A 15 12.29 -13.05 -4.55
CA THR A 15 12.05 -13.49 -3.18
C THR A 15 12.61 -12.39 -2.29
N PRO A 16 11.81 -11.68 -1.49
CA PRO A 16 12.32 -10.57 -0.70
C PRO A 16 13.27 -11.12 0.37
N SER A 17 14.57 -10.91 0.14
CA SER A 17 15.59 -11.16 1.16
C SER A 17 15.44 -10.11 2.26
N ALA A 18 15.01 -10.57 3.43
CA ALA A 18 15.35 -10.07 4.76
C ALA A 18 15.26 -8.53 4.95
N SER A 19 14.04 -8.01 5.01
CA SER A 19 13.70 -7.10 6.11
C SER A 19 12.85 -7.93 7.06
N ASP A 20 13.30 -8.18 8.28
CA ASP A 20 12.59 -9.04 9.23
C ASP A 20 11.23 -8.44 9.59
N PHE A 21 10.20 -8.79 8.82
CA PHE A 21 8.82 -8.43 9.11
C PHE A 21 8.20 -9.54 9.93
N GLU A 22 7.58 -9.16 11.04
CA GLU A 22 6.86 -10.13 11.88
C GLU A 22 5.47 -10.34 11.26
N SER A 23 5.30 -11.52 10.67
CA SER A 23 4.04 -11.92 10.03
C SER A 23 3.10 -12.51 11.07
N PHE A 24 2.30 -11.66 11.71
CA PHE A 24 1.23 -12.09 12.62
C PHE A 24 0.06 -12.76 11.87
N ALA A 25 -0.14 -12.40 10.61
CA ALA A 25 -1.13 -13.00 9.72
C ALA A 25 -0.53 -13.24 8.31
N PRO A 26 -0.16 -14.49 7.97
CA PRO A 26 0.41 -14.83 6.66
C PRO A 26 -0.51 -14.57 5.47
N ASP A 27 -1.80 -14.43 5.71
CA ASP A 27 -2.88 -14.14 4.75
C ASP A 27 -3.48 -12.74 4.95
N GLY A 28 -2.89 -11.92 5.82
CA GLY A 28 -3.38 -10.58 6.10
C GLY A 28 -3.43 -9.70 4.85
N ASP A 29 -4.42 -8.81 4.79
CA ASP A 29 -4.69 -7.89 3.69
C ASP A 29 -4.04 -6.50 3.90
N VAL A 30 -3.42 -6.26 5.06
CA VAL A 30 -2.73 -4.99 5.36
C VAL A 30 -1.36 -5.23 6.00
N VAL A 31 -0.38 -4.43 5.59
CA VAL A 31 0.93 -4.33 6.25
C VAL A 31 1.10 -2.93 6.83
N PHE A 32 1.29 -2.85 8.14
CA PHE A 32 1.66 -1.60 8.81
C PHE A 32 3.17 -1.46 8.88
N ILE A 33 3.68 -0.29 8.48
CA ILE A 33 5.06 0.10 8.68
C ILE A 33 5.11 0.88 10.00
N VAL A 34 5.59 0.24 11.06
CA VAL A 34 5.66 0.86 12.40
C VAL A 34 6.87 1.79 12.47
N ASN A 35 7.99 1.36 11.87
CA ASN A 35 9.24 2.12 11.72
C ASN A 35 9.94 1.68 10.42
N ARG A 36 11.05 2.33 10.05
CA ARG A 36 11.82 2.01 8.81
C ARG A 36 12.10 0.52 8.66
N ASP A 37 12.45 -0.16 9.75
CA ASP A 37 12.85 -1.57 9.73
C ASP A 37 11.76 -2.52 10.24
N LYS A 38 10.64 -2.01 10.77
CA LYS A 38 9.59 -2.84 11.38
C LYS A 38 8.30 -2.77 10.58
N ARG A 39 7.95 -3.92 9.99
CA ARG A 39 6.70 -4.12 9.25
C ARG A 39 5.91 -5.25 9.89
N VAL A 40 4.58 -5.08 9.93
CA VAL A 40 3.65 -5.96 10.63
C VAL A 40 2.48 -6.28 9.70
N ARG A 41 2.31 -7.55 9.33
CA ARG A 41 1.19 -8.01 8.48
C ARG A 41 0.03 -8.52 9.33
N VAL A 42 -1.17 -8.01 9.09
CA VAL A 42 -2.40 -8.28 9.87
C VAL A 42 -3.65 -8.25 8.98
N HIS A 43 -4.78 -8.73 9.51
CA HIS A 43 -6.09 -8.53 8.90
C HIS A 43 -6.68 -7.17 9.26
N SER A 44 -7.13 -6.42 8.27
CA SER A 44 -7.77 -5.12 8.39
C SER A 44 -9.02 -5.17 9.26
N VAL A 45 -9.82 -6.24 9.17
CA VAL A 45 -11.04 -6.44 9.98
C VAL A 45 -10.73 -6.47 11.47
N VAL A 46 -9.62 -7.09 11.87
CA VAL A 46 -9.20 -7.16 13.28
C VAL A 46 -8.81 -5.77 13.75
N MET A 47 -8.04 -5.02 12.94
CA MET A 47 -7.61 -3.66 13.30
C MET A 47 -8.77 -2.67 13.39
N LYS A 48 -9.75 -2.75 12.48
CA LYS A 48 -10.99 -1.95 12.53
C LYS A 48 -11.79 -2.24 13.80
N GLY A 49 -11.86 -3.50 14.23
CA GLY A 49 -12.54 -3.89 15.47
C GLY A 49 -11.77 -3.48 16.73
N ALA A 50 -10.44 -3.47 16.67
CA ALA A 50 -9.58 -3.14 17.80
C ALA A 50 -9.44 -1.63 18.06
N SER A 51 -9.62 -0.78 17.04
CA SER A 51 -9.40 0.67 17.16
C SER A 51 -10.36 1.48 16.30
N PRO A 52 -11.09 2.46 16.88
CA PRO A 52 -11.91 3.41 16.13
C PRO A 52 -11.11 4.23 15.11
N VAL A 53 -9.83 4.49 15.38
CA VAL A 53 -8.95 5.24 14.46
C VAL A 53 -8.70 4.41 13.21
N PHE A 54 -8.37 3.13 13.37
CA PHE A 54 -8.19 2.24 12.21
C PHE A 54 -9.52 1.96 11.51
N ALA A 55 -10.64 1.94 12.22
CA ALA A 55 -11.97 1.86 11.60
C ALA A 55 -12.23 3.03 10.65
N ALA A 56 -11.90 4.25 11.07
CA ALA A 56 -12.04 5.45 10.24
C ALA A 56 -11.04 5.46 9.07
N MET A 57 -9.76 5.24 9.35
CA MET A 57 -8.66 5.32 8.37
C MET A 57 -8.75 4.24 7.29
N LEU A 58 -9.16 3.02 7.65
CA LEU A 58 -9.37 1.93 6.69
C LEU A 58 -10.81 1.92 6.13
N GLY A 59 -11.57 2.99 6.40
CA GLY A 59 -12.91 3.24 5.86
C GLY A 59 -12.86 3.97 4.51
N PRO A 60 -14.01 4.16 3.86
CA PRO A 60 -14.08 4.70 2.50
C PRO A 60 -13.69 6.19 2.38
N ASN A 61 -13.68 6.92 3.50
CA ASN A 61 -13.44 8.37 3.51
C ASN A 61 -11.96 8.74 3.46
N PHE A 62 -11.07 7.77 3.64
CA PHE A 62 -9.62 7.97 3.67
C PHE A 62 -8.97 7.25 2.50
N MET A 63 -7.81 7.75 2.08
CA MET A 63 -7.07 7.19 0.94
C MET A 63 -6.63 5.76 1.21
N GLU A 64 -6.22 5.46 2.45
CA GLU A 64 -5.76 4.15 2.89
C GLU A 64 -6.86 3.09 2.75
N GLY A 65 -8.09 3.39 3.19
CA GLY A 65 -9.22 2.48 3.04
C GLY A 65 -9.68 2.29 1.58
N GLN A 66 -9.58 3.32 0.75
CA GLN A 66 -9.85 3.21 -0.69
C GLN A 66 -8.80 2.36 -1.42
N ALA A 67 -7.52 2.53 -1.09
CA ALA A 67 -6.43 1.72 -1.60
C ALA A 67 -6.60 0.25 -1.21
N LEU A 68 -6.95 -0.02 0.05
CA LEU A 68 -7.25 -1.37 0.54
C LEU A 68 -8.43 -2.00 -0.21
N ALA A 69 -9.52 -1.27 -0.42
CA ALA A 69 -10.68 -1.76 -1.16
C ALA A 69 -10.34 -2.10 -2.62
N THR A 70 -9.51 -1.27 -3.26
CA THR A 70 -9.04 -1.48 -4.63
C THR A 70 -8.12 -2.70 -4.72
N ALA A 71 -7.20 -2.86 -3.78
CA ALA A 71 -6.31 -4.03 -3.71
C ALA A 71 -7.09 -5.33 -3.52
N ASN A 72 -8.11 -5.33 -2.64
CA ASN A 72 -8.98 -6.48 -2.43
C ASN A 72 -9.87 -6.79 -3.64
N ALA A 73 -10.38 -5.78 -4.33
CA ALA A 73 -11.16 -5.96 -5.56
C ALA A 73 -10.30 -6.55 -6.71
N ASN A 74 -9.01 -6.21 -6.72
CA ASN A 74 -8.05 -6.67 -7.72
C ASN A 74 -7.35 -7.97 -7.33
N ALA A 75 -7.68 -8.61 -6.19
CA ALA A 75 -7.04 -9.85 -5.72
C ALA A 75 -7.31 -11.10 -6.59
N ASN A 76 -8.01 -10.96 -7.72
CA ASN A 76 -8.05 -11.95 -8.80
C ASN A 76 -6.98 -11.71 -9.88
N ALA A 77 -6.15 -10.67 -9.74
CA ALA A 77 -5.00 -10.40 -10.59
C ALA A 77 -3.74 -10.53 -9.73
N GLU A 78 -3.13 -11.71 -9.84
CA GLU A 78 -1.73 -11.98 -9.56
C GLU A 78 -0.84 -10.76 -9.85
N THR A 79 -0.12 -10.29 -8.82
CA THR A 79 1.01 -9.33 -8.88
C THR A 79 0.64 -7.86 -9.10
N ASP A 80 0.52 -7.08 -8.01
CA ASP A 80 1.31 -5.87 -7.79
C ASP A 80 0.86 -5.15 -6.51
N LEU A 81 1.78 -4.92 -5.58
CA LEU A 81 1.55 -4.07 -4.42
C LEU A 81 1.75 -2.60 -4.87
N PHE A 82 0.76 -1.74 -4.67
CA PHE A 82 0.75 -0.36 -5.16
C PHE A 82 1.46 0.60 -4.17
N GLU A 83 2.48 1.35 -4.62
CA GLU A 83 3.16 2.41 -3.87
C GLU A 83 2.55 3.77 -4.23
N ILE A 84 1.94 4.46 -3.26
CA ILE A 84 1.37 5.79 -3.46
C ILE A 84 2.41 6.83 -3.04
N ALA A 85 3.00 7.53 -4.01
CA ALA A 85 3.85 8.68 -3.74
C ALA A 85 3.00 9.82 -3.16
N LEU A 86 3.38 10.32 -1.99
CA LEU A 86 2.76 11.51 -1.40
C LEU A 86 3.04 12.72 -2.32
N PRO A 87 2.08 13.65 -2.48
CA PRO A 87 2.37 14.91 -3.15
C PRO A 87 3.44 15.64 -2.35
N GLU A 88 4.51 16.03 -3.04
CA GLU A 88 5.53 16.91 -2.47
C GLU A 88 4.84 18.22 -2.10
N GLU A 89 5.10 18.73 -0.89
CA GLU A 89 4.54 19.99 -0.39
C GLU A 89 4.93 21.15 -1.32
N GLU A 90 4.11 21.46 -2.33
CA GLU A 90 4.15 22.78 -2.97
C GLU A 90 3.26 23.73 -2.18
N SER A 91 3.83 24.22 -1.08
CA SER A 91 3.46 25.47 -0.43
C SER A 91 3.69 26.64 -1.40
N SER A 92 2.78 26.84 -2.34
CA SER A 92 2.66 28.07 -3.13
C SER A 92 1.44 28.84 -2.64
N ILE A 93 1.64 29.54 -1.51
CA ILE A 93 0.72 30.56 -1.01
C ILE A 93 0.69 31.69 -2.06
N CYS A 94 -0.32 31.72 -2.91
CA CYS A 94 -0.52 32.86 -3.82
C CYS A 94 -1.11 34.03 -3.02
N PHE A 95 -0.25 34.94 -2.54
CA PHE A 95 -0.67 36.31 -2.29
C PHE A 95 -0.66 37.08 -3.60
N GLY A 96 -1.83 37.59 -3.98
CA GLY A 96 -2.02 38.57 -5.06
C GLY A 96 -3.30 39.33 -4.79
#